data_AF-A0A2J8TZD2-F1
#
_entry.id   AF-A0A2J8TZD2-F1
#
_cell.length_a   1.000
_cell.length_b   1.000
_cell.length_c   1.000
_cell.angle_alpha   90.00
_cell.angle_beta   90.00
_cell.angle_gamma   90.00
#
_symmetry.space_group_name_H-M   'P 1'
#
loop_
_entity.id
_entity.type
_entity.pdbx_description
1 polymer ?
#
loop_
_entity_poly.entity_id
_entity_poly.type
_entity_poly.pdbx_seq_one_letter_code
_entity_poly.pdbx_strand_id
1 'polypeptide(L)'
;MDGTEGSAGQPGPAERSHRSSVSSVGAREVQLKPKHQPYKLGRQWPELLLRFTSAPDDDVAMDEPFLQFRRNVFFPKRRELQIRDEEVLRLLYEEAKGNVLAARYPCDVEDCEALGALVCRVQLGPYQPGRPAACDLREKLDSFLPAHLCKRGQGLFAALRGRGARAGPGEQGLLNAYRQVQEV
;
A
#
# COMPACT_ATOMS: atom_id res chain seq x y z
N MET A 1 31.46 -10.67 37.49
CA MET A 1 30.80 -11.41 36.40
C MET A 1 29.42 -11.79 36.92
N ASP A 2 28.37 -11.12 36.45
CA ASP A 2 27.15 -11.80 36.04
C ASP A 2 26.25 -10.79 35.32
N GLY A 3 26.24 -10.91 33.99
CA GLY A 3 25.33 -10.19 33.12
C GLY A 3 24.11 -11.08 32.91
N THR A 4 22.95 -10.62 33.35
CA THR A 4 21.69 -11.28 33.00
C THR A 4 21.09 -10.53 31.82
N GLU A 5 21.32 -11.06 30.63
CA GLU A 5 20.72 -10.59 29.40
C GLU A 5 19.20 -10.78 29.46
N GLY A 6 18.47 -9.67 29.37
CA GLY A 6 17.03 -9.67 29.24
C GLY A 6 16.61 -10.24 27.89
N SER A 7 16.16 -11.49 27.89
CA SER A 7 15.49 -12.12 26.75
C SER A 7 14.24 -11.31 26.38
N ALA A 8 14.29 -10.62 25.25
CA ALA A 8 13.10 -10.01 24.64
C ALA A 8 12.21 -11.14 24.11
N GLY A 9 11.31 -11.63 24.95
CA GLY A 9 10.34 -12.66 24.59
C GLY A 9 9.50 -12.23 23.39
N GLN A 10 9.29 -13.15 22.45
CA GLN A 10 8.37 -12.93 21.33
C GLN A 10 6.98 -12.57 21.87
N PRO A 11 6.33 -11.51 21.34
CA PRO A 11 5.03 -11.07 21.82
C PRO A 11 3.98 -12.18 21.61
N GLY A 12 3.21 -12.46 22.66
CA GLY A 12 2.21 -13.51 22.65
C GLY A 12 1.05 -13.26 21.65
N PRO A 13 0.23 -14.28 21.35
CA PRO A 13 -0.87 -14.18 20.37
C PRO A 13 -1.87 -13.06 20.67
N ALA A 14 -2.12 -12.79 21.95
CA ALA A 14 -3.00 -11.71 22.39
C ALA A 14 -2.45 -10.31 22.03
N GLU A 15 -1.13 -10.13 22.08
CA GLU A 15 -0.48 -8.87 21.74
C GLU A 15 -0.44 -8.62 20.23
N ARG A 16 -0.29 -9.70 19.43
CA ARG A 16 -0.50 -9.65 17.97
C ARG A 16 -1.93 -9.22 17.62
N SER A 17 -2.91 -9.68 18.39
CA SER A 17 -4.33 -9.35 18.17
C SER A 17 -4.68 -7.87 18.39
N HIS A 18 -3.85 -7.07 19.06
CA HIS A 18 -4.11 -5.64 19.26
C HIS A 18 -3.57 -4.75 18.13
N ARG A 19 -2.59 -5.23 17.36
CA ARG A 19 -1.90 -4.46 16.32
C ARG A 19 -2.67 -4.39 15.02
N SER A 20 -3.46 -5.42 14.78
CA SER A 20 -4.20 -5.60 13.53
C SER A 20 -5.56 -6.20 13.82
N SER A 21 -6.52 -5.86 12.97
CA SER A 21 -7.91 -6.26 13.08
C SER A 21 -8.39 -6.93 11.81
N VAL A 22 -9.37 -7.81 11.95
CA VAL A 22 -10.14 -8.32 10.81
C VAL A 22 -11.08 -7.22 10.34
N SER A 23 -10.99 -6.88 9.06
CA SER A 23 -11.90 -5.97 8.37
C SER A 23 -12.71 -6.73 7.35
N SER A 24 -13.97 -6.32 7.15
CA SER A 24 -14.75 -6.75 5.99
C SER A 24 -14.50 -5.77 4.85
N VAL A 25 -14.28 -6.27 3.64
CA VAL A 25 -13.98 -5.48 2.44
C VAL A 25 -14.93 -5.89 1.31
N GLY A 26 -15.54 -4.88 0.69
CA GLY A 26 -16.42 -4.87 -0.49
C GLY A 26 -16.44 -3.41 -0.97
N ALA A 27 -17.57 -2.84 -1.37
CA ALA A 27 -17.73 -1.39 -1.63
C ALA A 27 -17.34 -0.49 -0.43
N ARG A 28 -17.20 -1.07 0.77
CA ARG A 28 -16.72 -0.39 1.97
C ARG A 28 -15.78 -1.28 2.80
N GLU A 29 -14.79 -0.64 3.43
CA GLU A 29 -13.91 -1.26 4.43
C GLU A 29 -14.42 -0.93 5.84
N VAL A 30 -14.68 -1.95 6.67
CA VAL A 30 -15.11 -1.76 8.07
C VAL A 30 -14.28 -2.59 9.05
N GLN A 31 -13.78 -1.96 10.11
CA GLN A 31 -13.07 -2.66 11.18
C GLN A 31 -14.06 -3.35 12.12
N LEU A 32 -13.91 -4.67 12.27
CA LEU A 32 -14.75 -5.45 13.15
C LEU A 32 -14.32 -5.29 14.63
N LYS A 33 -15.29 -5.39 15.53
CA LYS A 33 -15.01 -5.53 16.97
C LYS A 33 -14.75 -7.00 17.30
N PRO A 34 -13.95 -7.33 18.33
CA PRO A 34 -13.63 -8.72 18.69
C PRO A 34 -14.84 -9.64 18.91
N LYS A 35 -15.98 -9.08 19.34
CA LYS A 35 -17.22 -9.82 19.58
C LYS A 35 -18.10 -10.02 18.33
N HIS A 36 -17.75 -9.39 17.20
CA HIS A 36 -18.52 -9.56 15.96
C HIS A 36 -18.30 -10.97 15.40
N GLN A 37 -19.31 -11.49 14.71
CA GLN A 37 -19.27 -12.79 14.04
C GLN A 37 -19.21 -12.55 12.53
N PRO A 38 -18.03 -12.66 11.89
CA PRO A 38 -17.85 -12.29 10.48
C PRO A 38 -18.84 -12.96 9.53
N TYR A 39 -19.11 -14.25 9.75
CA TYR A 39 -20.07 -15.01 8.93
C TYR A 39 -21.50 -14.43 8.99
N LYS A 40 -21.96 -13.99 10.17
CA LYS A 40 -23.28 -13.36 10.31
C LYS A 40 -23.32 -11.98 9.64
N LEU A 41 -22.22 -11.23 9.73
CA LEU A 41 -22.11 -9.93 9.07
C LEU A 41 -22.10 -10.07 7.55
N GLY A 42 -21.39 -11.06 7.01
CA GLY A 42 -21.40 -11.34 5.57
C GLY A 42 -22.80 -11.65 5.05
N ARG A 43 -23.61 -12.39 5.81
CA ARG A 43 -25.01 -12.65 5.47
C ARG A 43 -25.93 -11.42 5.51
N GLN A 44 -25.55 -10.39 6.26
CA GLN A 44 -26.31 -9.14 6.42
C GLN A 44 -25.69 -7.99 5.61
N TRP A 45 -24.73 -8.30 4.73
CA TRP A 45 -23.95 -7.29 4.06
C TRP A 45 -24.78 -6.39 3.13
N PRO A 46 -25.73 -6.92 2.33
CA PRO A 46 -26.62 -6.07 1.53
C PRO A 46 -27.42 -5.07 2.38
N GLU A 47 -27.99 -5.52 3.50
CA GLU A 47 -28.75 -4.65 4.40
C GLU A 47 -27.86 -3.58 5.06
N LEU A 48 -26.60 -3.91 5.34
CA LEU A 48 -25.62 -2.95 5.86
C LEU A 48 -25.26 -1.91 4.79
N LEU A 49 -25.05 -2.32 3.53
CA LEU A 49 -24.76 -1.40 2.43
C LEU A 49 -25.91 -0.44 2.16
N LEU A 50 -27.15 -0.93 2.08
CA LEU A 50 -28.35 -0.09 1.93
C LEU A 50 -28.51 0.91 3.08
N ARG A 51 -28.10 0.54 4.28
CA ARG A 51 -28.23 1.40 5.46
C ARG A 51 -27.15 2.47 5.55
N PHE A 52 -25.92 2.17 5.16
CA PHE A 52 -24.75 3.03 5.42
C PHE A 52 -24.14 3.67 4.16
N THR A 53 -24.75 3.44 2.99
CA THR A 53 -24.30 4.01 1.72
C THR A 53 -25.47 4.52 0.89
N SER A 54 -25.17 5.24 -0.19
CA SER A 54 -26.14 5.61 -1.23
C SER A 54 -25.95 4.77 -2.50
N ALA A 55 -25.39 3.56 -2.38
CA ALA A 55 -25.14 2.69 -3.53
C ALA A 55 -26.48 2.25 -4.18
N PRO A 56 -26.57 2.20 -5.52
CA PRO A 56 -27.72 1.64 -6.22
C PRO A 56 -27.99 0.18 -5.82
N ASP A 57 -29.25 -0.24 -5.87
CA ASP A 57 -29.65 -1.60 -5.51
C ASP A 57 -28.91 -2.68 -6.32
N ASP A 58 -28.68 -2.43 -7.61
CA ASP A 58 -27.92 -3.34 -8.49
C ASP A 58 -26.46 -3.49 -8.03
N ASP A 59 -25.82 -2.39 -7.62
CA ASP A 59 -24.43 -2.42 -7.12
C ASP A 59 -24.37 -3.16 -5.77
N VAL A 60 -25.36 -2.96 -4.89
CA VAL A 60 -25.46 -3.68 -3.61
C VAL A 60 -25.65 -5.17 -3.83
N ALA A 61 -26.48 -5.57 -4.79
CA ALA A 61 -26.74 -6.97 -5.09
C ALA A 61 -25.51 -7.73 -5.59
N MET A 62 -24.58 -7.02 -6.24
CA MET A 62 -23.34 -7.58 -6.78
C MET A 62 -22.14 -7.50 -5.82
N ASP A 63 -22.27 -6.80 -4.69
CA ASP A 63 -21.17 -6.60 -3.74
C ASP A 63 -20.98 -7.80 -2.81
N GLU A 64 -19.78 -8.37 -2.80
CA GLU A 64 -19.42 -9.51 -1.95
C GLU A 64 -18.41 -9.11 -0.86
N PRO A 65 -18.71 -9.36 0.42
CA PRO A 65 -17.79 -9.07 1.51
C PRO A 65 -16.71 -10.15 1.65
N PHE A 66 -15.46 -9.75 1.87
CA PHE A 66 -14.37 -10.64 2.25
C PHE A 66 -13.64 -10.17 3.50
N LEU A 67 -12.96 -11.10 4.19
CA LEU A 67 -12.18 -10.77 5.39
C LEU A 67 -10.73 -10.47 5.04
N GLN A 68 -10.21 -9.39 5.61
CA GLN A 68 -8.82 -9.00 5.46
C GLN A 68 -8.23 -8.64 6.82
N PHE A 69 -6.96 -8.97 7.03
CA PHE A 69 -6.20 -8.49 8.18
C PHE A 69 -5.59 -7.13 7.84
N ARG A 70 -5.90 -6.12 8.66
CA ARG A 70 -5.55 -4.72 8.42
C ARG A 70 -5.04 -4.06 9.68
N ARG A 71 -4.34 -2.94 9.55
CA ARG A 71 -3.91 -2.10 10.68
C ARG A 71 -5.11 -1.74 11.55
N ASN A 72 -5.00 -1.96 12.86
CA ASN A 72 -6.03 -1.51 13.79
C ASN A 72 -6.03 0.03 13.85
N VAL A 73 -7.16 0.67 13.52
CA VAL A 73 -7.28 2.14 13.48
C VAL A 73 -6.96 2.79 14.83
N PHE A 74 -7.23 2.09 15.94
CA PHE A 74 -6.95 2.57 17.30
C PHE A 74 -5.53 2.30 17.77
N PHE A 75 -4.67 1.67 16.96
CA PHE A 75 -3.31 1.39 17.36
C PHE A 75 -2.47 2.68 17.38
N PRO A 76 -1.85 3.07 18.51
CA PRO A 76 -1.15 4.34 18.62
C PRO A 76 0.14 4.39 17.80
N LYS A 77 0.35 5.49 17.06
CA LYS A 77 1.56 5.72 16.24
C LYS A 77 2.87 5.53 17.02
N ARG A 78 2.93 6.00 18.28
CA ARG A 78 4.13 5.83 19.14
C ARG A 78 4.52 4.36 19.32
N ARG A 79 3.54 3.47 19.43
CA ARG A 79 3.78 2.02 19.57
C ARG A 79 4.07 1.36 18.22
N GLU A 80 3.47 1.87 17.15
CA GLU A 80 3.77 1.41 15.78
C GLU A 80 5.23 1.61 15.40
N LEU A 81 5.80 2.76 15.75
CA LEU A 81 7.23 3.06 15.54
C LEU A 81 8.19 2.14 16.33
N GLN A 82 7.68 1.40 17.32
CA GLN A 82 8.48 0.48 18.14
C GLN A 82 8.40 -0.97 17.64
N ILE A 83 7.62 -1.24 16.58
CA ILE A 83 7.47 -2.58 16.02
C ILE A 83 8.79 -2.98 15.33
N ARG A 84 9.30 -4.15 15.69
CA ARG A 84 10.47 -4.79 15.06
C ARG A 84 10.17 -6.15 14.44
N ASP A 85 8.95 -6.65 14.63
CA ASP A 85 8.52 -7.94 14.05
C ASP A 85 8.35 -7.76 12.54
N GLU A 86 9.17 -8.48 11.75
CA GLU A 86 9.25 -8.32 10.29
C GLU A 86 7.94 -8.66 9.58
N GLU A 87 7.20 -9.67 10.06
CA GLU A 87 5.92 -10.06 9.46
C GLU A 87 4.86 -8.98 9.67
N VAL A 88 4.82 -8.38 10.86
CA VAL A 88 3.93 -7.24 11.14
C VAL A 88 4.34 -6.02 10.32
N LEU A 89 5.64 -5.74 10.20
CA LEU A 89 6.14 -4.63 9.38
C LEU A 89 5.78 -4.84 7.89
N ARG A 90 5.95 -6.05 7.37
CA ARG A 90 5.56 -6.39 5.98
C ARG A 90 4.07 -6.16 5.76
N LEU A 91 3.23 -6.55 6.72
CA LEU A 91 1.79 -6.33 6.63
C LEU A 91 1.41 -4.84 6.59
N LEU A 92 2.00 -4.03 7.49
CA LEU A 92 1.78 -2.59 7.52
C LEU A 92 2.31 -1.90 6.26
N TYR A 93 3.47 -2.35 5.76
CA TYR A 93 4.09 -1.85 4.54
C TYR A 93 3.20 -2.11 3.31
N GLU A 94 2.71 -3.34 3.10
CA GLU A 94 1.87 -3.65 1.94
C GLU A 94 0.54 -2.86 1.96
N GLU A 95 -0.07 -2.70 3.15
CA GLU A 95 -1.25 -1.84 3.29
C GLU A 95 -0.94 -0.37 2.98
N ALA A 96 0.16 0.17 3.51
CA ALA A 96 0.56 1.56 3.27
C ALA A 96 0.88 1.81 1.79
N LYS A 97 1.64 0.91 1.15
CA LYS A 97 1.96 0.95 -0.28
C LYS A 97 0.68 0.96 -1.11
N GLY A 98 -0.26 0.05 -0.83
CA GLY A 98 -1.55 0.01 -1.53
C GLY A 98 -2.33 1.32 -1.40
N ASN A 99 -2.36 1.92 -0.21
CA ASN A 99 -3.03 3.20 0.02
C ASN A 99 -2.38 4.37 -0.71
N VAL A 100 -1.04 4.40 -0.84
CA VAL A 100 -0.32 5.40 -1.65
C VAL A 100 -0.66 5.23 -3.13
N LEU A 101 -0.54 4.02 -3.68
CA LEU A 101 -0.81 3.75 -5.11
C LEU A 101 -2.26 4.05 -5.49
N ALA A 102 -3.21 3.76 -4.60
CA ALA A 102 -4.62 4.09 -4.77
C ALA A 102 -4.94 5.58 -4.50
N ALA A 103 -3.94 6.43 -4.25
CA ALA A 103 -4.07 7.84 -3.92
C ALA A 103 -5.00 8.13 -2.72
N ARG A 104 -5.09 7.20 -1.76
CA ARG A 104 -5.83 7.39 -0.50
C ARG A 104 -5.03 8.17 0.53
N TYR A 105 -3.71 8.16 0.41
CA TYR A 105 -2.80 9.01 1.19
C TYR A 105 -2.42 10.22 0.32
N PRO A 106 -2.84 11.44 0.71
CA PRO A 106 -2.36 12.65 0.06
C PRO A 106 -0.85 12.78 0.29
N CYS A 107 -0.10 12.78 -0.80
CA CYS A 107 1.33 12.94 -0.82
C CYS A 107 1.69 13.92 -1.95
N ASP A 108 2.73 14.71 -1.75
CA ASP A 108 3.29 15.51 -2.83
C ASP A 108 3.97 14.58 -3.87
N VAL A 109 4.26 15.12 -5.05
CA VAL A 109 4.85 14.33 -6.14
C VAL A 109 6.20 13.76 -5.72
N GLU A 110 7.01 14.59 -5.07
CA GLU A 110 8.34 14.25 -4.57
C GLU A 110 8.29 13.12 -3.53
N ASP A 111 7.30 13.15 -2.64
CA ASP A 111 7.08 12.08 -1.65
C ASP A 111 6.65 10.78 -2.35
N CYS A 112 5.77 10.85 -3.34
CA CYS A 112 5.39 9.68 -4.13
C CYS A 112 6.59 9.05 -4.86
N GLU A 113 7.47 9.88 -5.43
CA GLU A 113 8.69 9.45 -6.10
C GLU A 113 9.69 8.83 -5.12
N ALA A 114 9.87 9.42 -3.94
CA ALA A 114 10.73 8.89 -2.89
C ALA A 114 10.21 7.55 -2.34
N LEU A 115 8.92 7.44 -2.07
CA LEU A 115 8.28 6.19 -1.64
C LEU A 115 8.38 5.12 -2.73
N GLY A 116 8.06 5.47 -3.98
CA GLY A 116 8.19 4.58 -5.13
C GLY A 116 9.63 4.09 -5.33
N ALA A 117 10.63 4.93 -5.08
CA ALA A 117 12.04 4.58 -5.13
C ALA A 117 12.43 3.54 -4.07
N LEU A 118 11.86 3.63 -2.85
CA LEU A 118 12.02 2.60 -1.83
C LEU A 118 11.38 1.27 -2.28
N VAL A 119 10.19 1.31 -2.89
CA VAL A 119 9.55 0.10 -3.45
C VAL A 119 10.41 -0.50 -4.57
N CYS A 120 10.99 0.33 -5.44
CA CYS A 120 11.94 -0.12 -6.47
C CYS A 120 13.13 -0.82 -5.83
N ARG A 121 13.73 -0.26 -4.77
CA ARG A 121 14.86 -0.87 -4.06
C ARG A 121 14.51 -2.23 -3.48
N VAL A 122 13.30 -2.37 -2.90
CA VAL A 122 12.80 -3.63 -2.32
C VAL A 122 12.56 -4.68 -3.41
N GLN A 123 11.98 -4.30 -4.55
CA GLN A 123 11.56 -5.26 -5.58
C GLN A 123 12.64 -5.57 -6.63
N LEU A 124 13.50 -4.60 -6.95
CA LEU A 124 14.46 -4.66 -8.05
C LEU A 124 15.91 -4.76 -7.56
N GLY A 125 16.17 -4.54 -6.27
CA GLY A 125 17.51 -4.49 -5.69
C GLY A 125 18.14 -3.10 -5.80
N PRO A 126 19.47 -2.96 -5.63
CA PRO A 126 20.15 -1.67 -5.79
C PRO A 126 20.11 -1.19 -7.25
N TYR A 127 20.14 0.13 -7.45
CA TYR A 127 20.25 0.68 -8.80
C TYR A 127 21.59 0.31 -9.43
N GLN A 128 21.56 -0.27 -10.64
CA GLN A 128 22.74 -0.60 -11.42
C GLN A 128 22.73 0.15 -12.75
N PRO A 129 23.69 1.07 -12.98
CA PRO A 129 23.82 1.77 -14.27
C PRO A 129 24.02 0.78 -15.41
N GLY A 130 23.26 0.92 -16.50
CA GLY A 130 23.40 0.09 -17.71
C GLY A 130 22.57 -1.19 -17.76
N ARG A 131 21.94 -1.62 -16.66
CA ARG A 131 20.86 -2.62 -16.71
C ARG A 131 19.63 -2.00 -17.40
N PRO A 132 18.77 -2.76 -18.10
CA PRO A 132 17.47 -2.27 -18.60
C PRO A 132 16.46 -1.90 -17.49
N ALA A 133 16.94 -1.42 -16.33
CA ALA A 133 16.13 -0.91 -15.23
C ALA A 133 15.12 0.15 -15.69
N ALA A 134 15.44 0.94 -16.73
CA ALA A 134 14.50 1.89 -17.30
C ALA A 134 13.32 1.20 -18.05
N CYS A 135 13.55 0.09 -18.74
CA CYS A 135 12.48 -0.67 -19.39
C CYS A 135 11.62 -1.41 -18.35
N ASP A 136 12.26 -2.08 -17.39
CA ASP A 136 11.57 -2.82 -16.31
C ASP A 136 10.73 -1.88 -15.43
N LEU A 137 11.25 -0.69 -15.12
CA LEU A 137 10.56 0.34 -14.35
C LEU A 137 9.37 0.92 -15.10
N ARG A 138 9.52 1.14 -16.42
CA ARG A 138 8.45 1.67 -17.26
C ARG A 138 7.29 0.70 -17.40
N GLU A 139 7.58 -0.60 -17.49
CA GLU A 139 6.54 -1.64 -17.58
C GLU A 139 5.74 -1.80 -16.28
N LYS A 140 6.33 -1.45 -15.14
CA LYS A 140 5.73 -1.64 -13.80
C LYS A 140 5.48 -0.32 -13.07
N LEU A 141 5.33 0.79 -13.81
CA LEU A 141 5.27 2.13 -13.22
C LEU A 141 4.11 2.30 -12.24
N ASP A 142 2.98 1.64 -12.51
CA ASP A 142 1.78 1.58 -11.66
C ASP A 142 1.98 0.81 -10.35
N SER A 143 3.03 -0.02 -10.27
CA SER A 143 3.42 -0.73 -9.05
C SER A 143 4.26 0.13 -8.11
N PHE A 144 4.74 1.29 -8.59
CA PHE A 144 5.64 2.19 -7.87
C PHE A 144 5.06 3.58 -7.64
N LEU A 145 4.19 4.07 -8.53
CA LEU A 145 3.59 5.40 -8.44
C LEU A 145 2.06 5.35 -8.51
N PRO A 146 1.37 6.33 -7.89
CA PRO A 146 -0.06 6.52 -8.09
C PRO A 146 -0.45 6.71 -9.56
N ALA A 147 -1.62 6.21 -9.93
CA ALA A 147 -2.09 6.20 -11.34
C ALA A 147 -2.09 7.58 -12.02
N HIS A 148 -2.28 8.67 -11.26
CA HIS A 148 -2.24 10.03 -11.80
C HIS A 148 -0.84 10.49 -12.19
N LEU A 149 0.22 9.93 -11.62
CA LEU A 149 1.63 10.21 -11.94
C LEU A 149 2.18 9.28 -13.03
N CYS A 150 1.55 8.13 -13.27
CA CYS A 150 1.90 7.22 -14.37
C CYS A 150 1.52 7.78 -15.75
N LYS A 151 0.73 8.86 -15.82
CA LYS A 151 0.24 9.41 -17.08
C LYS A 151 1.38 9.97 -17.93
N ARG A 152 1.61 9.30 -19.05
CA ARG A 152 2.39 9.83 -20.17
C ARG A 152 1.59 10.94 -20.82
N GLY A 153 2.23 12.06 -21.16
CA GLY A 153 1.55 13.17 -21.85
C GLY A 153 0.96 12.71 -23.18
N GLN A 154 -0.31 12.31 -23.18
CA GLN A 154 -1.10 11.97 -24.36
C GLN A 154 -1.64 13.27 -24.98
N GLY A 155 -0.74 14.14 -25.42
CA GLY A 155 -1.11 15.20 -26.33
C GLY A 155 -1.28 14.63 -27.73
N LEU A 156 -2.36 15.01 -28.43
CA LEU A 156 -2.65 14.65 -29.83
C LEU A 156 -1.53 14.99 -30.84
N PHE A 157 -0.46 15.66 -30.40
CA PHE A 157 0.71 16.01 -31.22
C PHE A 157 1.97 15.18 -30.91
N ALA A 158 1.92 14.22 -29.98
CA ALA A 158 3.09 13.42 -29.60
C ALA A 158 3.57 12.51 -30.74
N ALA A 159 2.68 12.08 -31.65
CA ALA A 159 3.02 11.26 -32.81
C ALA A 159 3.73 12.03 -33.94
N LEU A 160 3.61 13.37 -33.98
CA LEU A 160 4.19 14.22 -35.04
C LEU A 160 5.65 14.62 -34.75
N ARG A 161 6.12 14.47 -33.51
CA ARG A 161 7.53 14.59 -33.17
C ARG A 161 8.13 13.19 -33.11
N GLY A 162 8.78 12.75 -34.18
CA GLY A 162 9.50 11.47 -34.29
C GLY A 162 10.68 11.28 -33.32
N ARG A 163 10.53 11.69 -32.06
CA ARG A 163 11.43 11.37 -30.95
C ARG A 163 10.73 10.31 -30.11
N GLY A 164 11.43 9.18 -29.93
CA GLY A 164 10.95 8.04 -29.16
C GLY A 164 10.33 8.42 -27.81
N ALA A 165 9.48 7.53 -27.32
CA ALA A 165 8.78 7.59 -26.05
C ALA A 165 9.59 8.29 -24.94
N ARG A 166 9.41 9.61 -24.76
CA ARG A 166 10.01 10.31 -23.63
C ARG A 166 9.29 9.87 -22.36
N ALA A 167 10.09 9.55 -21.34
CA ALA A 167 9.61 9.25 -20.01
C ALA A 167 8.65 10.36 -19.52
N GLY A 168 7.55 9.97 -18.89
CA GLY A 168 6.67 10.93 -18.23
C GLY A 168 7.41 11.64 -17.08
N PRO A 169 6.94 12.82 -16.63
CA PRO A 169 7.57 13.53 -15.51
C PRO A 169 7.73 12.64 -14.27
N GLY A 170 6.71 11.85 -13.92
CA GLY A 170 6.79 10.90 -12.80
C GLY A 170 7.77 9.75 -13.00
N GLU A 171 7.93 9.23 -14.23
CA GLU A 171 8.92 8.18 -14.52
C GLU A 171 10.35 8.70 -14.34
N GLN A 172 10.61 9.92 -14.79
CA GLN A 172 11.92 10.55 -14.66
C GLN A 172 12.26 10.90 -13.21
N GLY A 173 11.29 11.43 -12.46
CA GLY A 173 11.46 11.75 -11.05
C GLY A 173 11.67 10.49 -10.20
N LEU A 174 10.88 9.44 -10.43
CA LEU A 174 11.08 8.13 -9.79
C LEU A 174 12.47 7.54 -10.08
N LEU A 175 12.92 7.57 -11.33
CA LEU A 175 14.25 7.06 -11.69
C LEU A 175 15.36 7.86 -11.00
N ASN A 176 15.19 9.18 -10.87
CA ASN A 176 16.13 10.03 -10.16
C ASN A 176 16.14 9.70 -8.66
N ALA A 177 14.98 9.56 -8.03
CA ALA A 177 14.87 9.19 -6.62
C ALA A 177 15.48 7.81 -6.35
N TYR A 178 15.22 6.81 -7.21
CA TYR A 178 15.75 5.46 -7.07
C TYR A 178 17.28 5.40 -7.13
N ARG A 179 17.91 6.23 -7.95
CA ARG A 179 19.37 6.37 -7.99
C ARG A 179 19.98 6.87 -6.68
N GLN A 180 19.21 7.60 -5.87
CA GLN A 180 19.69 8.22 -4.63
C GLN A 180 19.48 7.33 -3.39
N VAL A 181 18.78 6.20 -3.50
CA VAL A 181 18.53 5.29 -2.38
C VAL A 181 19.82 4.55 -1.99
N GLN A 182 20.38 4.88 -0.83
CA GLN A 182 21.59 4.26 -0.27
C GLN A 182 21.28 3.03 0.59
N GLU A 183 22.30 2.23 0.93
CA GLU A 183 22.19 1.18 1.95
C GLU A 183 22.16 1.82 3.36
N VAL A 184 21.36 1.22 4.25
CA VAL A 184 21.24 1.60 5.66
C VAL A 184 22.12 0.68 6.50
#